data_AF-A0AA43KMJ8-F1
#
_entry.id   AF-A0AA43KMJ8-F1
#
_cell.length_a   1.000
_cell.length_b   1.000
_cell.length_c   1.000
_cell.angle_alpha   90.00
_cell.angle_beta   90.00
_cell.angle_gamma   90.00
#
_symmetry.space_group_name_H-M   'P 1'
#
loop_
_entity.id
_entity.type
_entity.pdbx_description
1 polymer ?
#
loop_
_entity_poly.entity_id
_entity_poly.type
_entity_poly.pdbx_seq_one_letter_code
_entity_poly.pdbx_strand_id
1 'polypeptide(L)'
;MNDFWVNYFNYPPFNENVMKLYRLNIYFFILLFCLVACGSDQEPAPQPIKPIEKPKPVFSAPDGPYLFHNADGSVRMIGSDEAGYAIDTLFAAWPKDYAMQVVSHNKKHRFTVRLQPFERQPWKQESPEKLLVISDPHANWECFLSVLQANGVVDDNYAWKYGKNGLMIIGDIFDRGDDAVTIFWLTYKLQQEARAAGGAVHFIIGNHESMILRNDLRYMTEKYTQIAAHFEMDYAKFFGADTELGRWIAAGNTMQIIGDDLFVHAGLGEAFYKGDYTIPYVNEQISQGIFLDKDGRNKLSEHSEFLFSSSSSREGGPGPIWYRGMVGRDGEKPELDEAILDALLERYDVKRIIVGHTIFPEVSFFYDGKVVAVNVDNKKNYDRLGSRGILIEGNNTRIINDKGE
;
A
#
# COMPACT_ATOMS: atom_id res chain seq x y z
N MET A 1 -48.30 65.34 12.21
CA MET A 1 -49.02 66.64 12.27
C MET A 1 -49.27 66.94 13.74
N ASN A 2 -48.64 68.00 14.22
CA ASN A 2 -48.85 68.80 15.45
C ASN A 2 -48.78 68.04 16.79
N ASP A 3 -47.69 68.16 17.56
CA ASP A 3 -47.32 69.29 18.45
C ASP A 3 -48.47 69.75 19.36
N PHE A 4 -48.30 69.61 20.69
CA PHE A 4 -48.04 70.76 21.59
C PHE A 4 -47.84 70.32 23.06
N TRP A 5 -46.86 70.99 23.68
CA TRP A 5 -46.31 70.86 25.03
C TRP A 5 -47.15 71.53 26.13
N VAL A 6 -47.04 71.07 27.39
CA VAL A 6 -47.30 71.86 28.61
C VAL A 6 -46.41 71.43 29.81
N ASN A 7 -45.53 72.36 30.23
CA ASN A 7 -45.02 72.71 31.58
C ASN A 7 -44.22 71.70 32.45
N TYR A 8 -43.37 72.05 33.43
CA TYR A 8 -43.07 73.25 34.24
C TYR A 8 -41.66 73.05 34.85
N PHE A 9 -40.76 74.05 34.87
CA PHE A 9 -39.76 74.19 35.95
C PHE A 9 -39.24 75.64 35.99
N ASN A 10 -39.55 76.35 37.09
CA ASN A 10 -38.98 77.65 37.45
C ASN A 10 -37.88 77.42 38.49
N TYR A 11 -36.68 77.97 38.25
CA TYR A 11 -35.69 78.26 39.29
C TYR A 11 -35.23 79.74 39.17
N PRO A 12 -34.90 80.41 40.29
CA PRO A 12 -34.74 81.85 40.42
C PRO A 12 -33.34 82.37 39.99
N PRO A 13 -33.12 83.69 39.89
CA PRO A 13 -32.03 84.28 39.12
C PRO A 13 -30.67 84.37 39.85
N PHE A 14 -29.65 84.48 39.01
CA PHE A 14 -28.24 84.78 39.24
C PHE A 14 -27.96 85.94 40.20
N ASN A 15 -26.87 85.84 40.98
CA ASN A 15 -26.24 86.94 41.70
C ASN A 15 -24.76 87.08 41.27
N GLU A 16 -24.39 88.25 40.73
CA GLU A 16 -23.16 88.52 39.96
C GLU A 16 -21.88 88.79 40.79
N ASN A 17 -21.88 88.65 42.11
CA ASN A 17 -20.76 89.13 42.95
C ASN A 17 -19.76 88.07 43.45
N VAL A 18 -19.75 86.84 42.91
CA VAL A 18 -18.78 85.79 43.32
C VAL A 18 -17.58 85.65 42.34
N MET A 19 -17.58 86.38 41.23
CA MET A 19 -16.62 86.22 40.11
C MET A 19 -15.43 87.20 40.12
N LYS A 20 -14.88 87.57 41.28
CA LYS A 20 -13.61 88.35 41.33
C LYS A 20 -12.55 87.90 42.35
N LEU A 21 -12.80 86.85 43.16
CA LEU A 21 -11.78 86.26 44.04
C LEU A 21 -11.32 84.83 43.64
N TYR A 22 -11.72 84.34 42.46
CA TYR A 22 -11.35 83.01 41.94
C TYR A 22 -10.44 83.06 40.68
N ARG A 23 -9.61 84.10 40.52
CA ARG A 23 -8.72 84.24 39.35
C ARG A 23 -7.22 84.25 39.66
N LEU A 24 -6.81 84.00 40.90
CA LEU A 24 -5.38 83.96 41.26
C LEU A 24 -5.01 82.84 42.26
N ASN A 25 -5.64 81.66 42.15
CA ASN A 25 -5.21 80.46 42.88
C ASN A 25 -5.53 79.12 42.17
N ILE A 26 -5.88 79.14 40.87
CA ILE A 26 -6.17 77.92 40.08
C ILE A 26 -4.97 77.48 39.22
N TYR A 27 -3.92 78.31 39.08
CA TYR A 27 -2.73 77.93 38.31
C TYR A 27 -1.69 77.11 39.10
N PHE A 28 -1.79 77.01 40.43
CA PHE A 28 -0.85 76.22 41.24
C PHE A 28 -1.37 74.82 41.64
N PHE A 29 -2.66 74.54 41.45
CA PHE A 29 -3.23 73.21 41.72
C PHE A 29 -3.42 72.34 40.46
N ILE A 30 -3.33 72.92 39.26
CA ILE A 30 -3.37 72.15 37.99
C ILE A 30 -1.98 71.66 37.57
N LEU A 31 -0.89 72.23 38.09
CA LEU A 31 0.48 71.80 37.75
C LEU A 31 1.04 70.66 38.63
N LEU A 32 0.34 70.28 39.71
CA LEU A 32 0.72 69.11 40.54
C LEU A 32 -0.17 67.88 40.32
N PHE A 33 -1.25 68.00 39.54
CA PHE A 33 -2.05 66.85 39.06
C PHE A 33 -1.78 66.49 37.59
N CYS A 34 -0.84 67.16 36.94
CA CYS A 34 -0.23 66.70 35.68
C CYS A 34 1.07 65.91 35.90
N LEU A 35 1.47 65.63 37.15
CA LEU A 35 2.65 64.81 37.48
C LEU A 35 2.33 63.46 38.16
N VAL A 36 1.05 63.09 38.28
CA VAL A 36 0.62 61.76 38.78
C VAL A 36 -0.34 61.06 37.79
N ALA A 37 -0.51 61.59 36.58
CA ALA A 37 -1.31 60.96 35.52
C ALA A 37 -0.55 60.81 34.19
N CYS A 38 0.78 60.74 34.24
CA CYS A 38 1.59 60.03 33.25
C CYS A 38 1.99 58.67 33.84
N GLY A 39 1.00 57.90 34.28
CA GLY A 39 1.15 56.46 34.22
C GLY A 39 1.21 56.13 32.74
N SER A 40 2.32 55.55 32.29
CA SER A 40 2.44 55.06 30.93
C SER A 40 1.38 53.99 30.70
N ASP A 41 0.23 54.39 30.17
CA ASP A 41 -0.58 53.52 29.33
C ASP A 41 0.21 53.31 28.03
N GLN A 42 1.35 52.62 28.15
CA GLN A 42 1.86 51.84 27.06
C GLN A 42 0.76 50.80 26.83
N GLU A 43 0.12 50.85 25.66
CA GLU A 43 -0.48 49.65 25.10
C GLU A 43 0.50 48.51 25.37
N PRO A 44 0.05 47.38 25.95
CA PRO A 44 0.95 46.27 26.17
C PRO A 44 1.63 46.01 24.84
N ALA A 45 2.97 46.14 24.80
CA ALA A 45 3.74 45.88 23.59
C ALA A 45 3.21 44.59 22.99
N PRO A 46 2.89 44.54 21.68
CA PRO A 46 2.27 43.36 21.09
C PRO A 46 3.07 42.16 21.54
N GLN A 47 2.45 41.32 22.38
CA GLN A 47 3.10 40.11 22.83
C GLN A 47 3.56 39.42 21.56
N PRO A 48 4.83 39.01 21.43
CA PRO A 48 5.25 38.30 20.25
C PRO A 48 4.25 37.17 20.09
N ILE A 49 3.51 37.19 18.97
CA ILE A 49 2.60 36.11 18.62
C ILE A 49 3.47 34.88 18.77
N LYS A 50 3.16 34.00 19.74
CA LYS A 50 3.90 32.75 19.91
C LYS A 50 4.02 32.19 18.49
N PRO A 51 5.24 31.94 17.98
CA PRO A 51 5.39 31.37 16.65
C PRO A 51 4.41 30.22 16.58
N ILE A 52 3.52 30.21 15.59
CA ILE A 52 2.63 29.06 15.36
C ILE A 52 3.58 27.88 15.37
N GLU A 53 3.49 27.05 16.42
CA GLU A 53 4.42 25.96 16.60
C GLU A 53 4.16 25.08 15.39
N LYS A 54 5.10 25.08 14.45
CA LYS A 54 4.95 24.26 13.25
C LYS A 54 4.70 22.84 13.75
N PRO A 55 3.75 22.11 13.15
CA PRO A 55 3.57 20.71 13.50
C PRO A 55 4.95 20.05 13.53
N LYS A 56 5.18 19.20 14.51
CA LYS A 56 6.39 18.39 14.53
C LYS A 56 6.19 17.21 13.59
N PRO A 57 7.22 16.78 12.85
CA PRO A 57 7.13 15.55 12.10
C PRO A 57 6.79 14.40 13.05
N VAL A 58 5.83 13.56 12.64
CA VAL A 58 5.30 12.45 13.42
C VAL A 58 5.94 11.13 13.00
N PHE A 59 6.40 11.05 11.74
CA PHE A 59 6.94 9.83 11.15
C PHE A 59 8.44 9.92 10.88
N SER A 60 9.13 8.79 11.00
CA SER A 60 10.55 8.66 10.67
C SER A 60 10.80 8.55 9.15
N ALA A 61 9.80 8.09 8.40
CA ALA A 61 9.88 7.81 6.97
C ALA A 61 8.54 8.11 6.23
N PRO A 62 8.59 8.34 4.90
CA PRO A 62 7.40 8.44 4.08
C PRO A 62 6.67 7.10 3.94
N ASP A 63 5.37 7.16 3.70
CA ASP A 63 4.50 6.01 3.49
C ASP A 63 3.22 6.42 2.75
N GLY A 64 2.62 5.47 2.04
CA GLY A 64 1.48 5.74 1.19
C GLY A 64 1.84 6.19 -0.24
N PRO A 65 0.94 6.90 -0.93
CA PRO A 65 -0.38 7.31 -0.46
C PRO A 65 -1.36 6.12 -0.34
N TYR A 66 -2.33 6.26 0.56
CA TYR A 66 -3.48 5.38 0.69
C TYR A 66 -4.73 6.15 0.28
N LEU A 67 -5.53 5.58 -0.63
CA LEU A 67 -6.70 6.24 -1.19
C LEU A 67 -7.98 5.51 -0.80
N PHE A 68 -8.90 6.24 -0.16
CA PHE A 68 -10.20 5.76 0.27
C PHE A 68 -11.28 6.40 -0.60
N HIS A 69 -12.17 5.58 -1.16
CA HIS A 69 -13.25 6.02 -2.03
C HIS A 69 -14.56 5.98 -1.26
N ASN A 70 -15.16 7.16 -1.08
CA ASN A 70 -16.42 7.29 -0.38
C ASN A 70 -17.61 7.08 -1.33
N ALA A 71 -18.75 6.69 -0.77
CA ALA A 71 -19.98 6.43 -1.53
C ALA A 71 -20.52 7.67 -2.26
N ASP A 72 -20.16 8.88 -1.82
CA ASP A 72 -20.53 10.16 -2.45
C ASP A 72 -19.62 10.55 -3.63
N GLY A 73 -18.61 9.72 -3.95
CA GLY A 73 -17.64 9.96 -5.01
C GLY A 73 -16.39 10.74 -4.58
N SER A 74 -16.34 11.23 -3.33
CA SER A 74 -15.14 11.85 -2.78
C SER A 74 -14.03 10.82 -2.52
N VAL A 75 -12.78 11.27 -2.57
CA VAL A 75 -11.61 10.43 -2.32
C VAL A 75 -10.76 11.06 -1.22
N ARG A 76 -10.50 10.31 -0.15
CA ARG A 76 -9.57 10.73 0.91
C ARG A 76 -8.21 10.08 0.65
N MET A 77 -7.17 10.90 0.57
CA MET A 77 -5.78 10.48 0.48
C MET A 77 -5.11 10.70 1.83
N ILE A 78 -4.54 9.63 2.39
CA ILE A 78 -3.73 9.71 3.62
C ILE A 78 -2.34 9.10 3.41
N GLY A 79 -1.39 9.44 4.27
CA GLY A 79 -0.01 8.94 4.21
C GLY A 79 0.95 9.75 5.05
N SER A 80 2.24 9.62 4.78
CA SER A 80 3.28 10.49 5.32
C SER A 80 4.26 10.94 4.24
N ASP A 81 4.70 12.20 4.32
CA ASP A 81 5.69 12.75 3.40
C ASP A 81 7.14 12.48 3.84
N GLU A 82 8.10 12.86 3.01
CA GLU A 82 9.53 12.66 3.27
C GLU A 82 10.06 13.40 4.50
N ALA A 83 9.41 14.51 4.84
CA ALA A 83 9.74 15.32 6.01
C ALA A 83 9.13 14.74 7.29
N GLY A 84 8.29 13.70 7.20
CA GLY A 84 7.66 13.02 8.32
C GLY A 84 6.32 13.62 8.74
N TYR A 85 5.72 14.47 7.89
CA TYR A 85 4.40 15.04 8.13
C TYR A 85 3.30 14.10 7.64
N ALA A 86 2.20 14.05 8.39
CA ALA A 86 1.01 13.36 7.96
C ALA A 86 0.38 14.08 6.76
N ILE A 87 0.00 13.30 5.76
CA ILE A 87 -0.84 13.72 4.64
C ILE A 87 -2.25 13.28 4.98
N ASP A 88 -3.21 14.19 4.93
CA ASP A 88 -4.64 13.90 4.98
C ASP A 88 -5.36 14.93 4.11
N THR A 89 -5.89 14.49 2.98
CA THR A 89 -6.50 15.37 1.98
C THR A 89 -7.78 14.74 1.46
N LEU A 90 -8.89 15.46 1.56
CA LEU A 90 -10.17 15.07 0.98
C LEU A 90 -10.38 15.79 -0.36
N PHE A 91 -10.52 15.01 -1.42
CA PHE A 91 -10.89 15.48 -2.75
C PHE A 91 -12.39 15.27 -2.95
N ALA A 92 -13.13 16.32 -3.33
CA ALA A 92 -14.54 16.19 -3.66
C ALA A 92 -14.80 15.21 -4.84
N ALA A 93 -13.84 15.15 -5.76
CA ALA A 93 -13.72 14.12 -6.79
C ALA A 93 -12.23 13.99 -7.15
N TRP A 94 -11.79 12.79 -7.55
CA TRP A 94 -10.39 12.58 -7.93
C TRP A 94 -10.02 13.39 -9.20
N PRO A 95 -8.97 14.22 -9.19
CA PRO A 95 -8.59 14.99 -10.37
C PRO A 95 -8.04 14.07 -11.46
N LYS A 96 -8.52 14.22 -12.69
CA LYS A 96 -8.24 13.32 -13.82
C LYS A 96 -6.74 13.11 -14.09
N ASP A 97 -5.95 14.17 -13.97
CA ASP A 97 -4.52 14.13 -14.29
C ASP A 97 -3.62 14.18 -13.04
N TYR A 98 -4.19 13.89 -11.86
CA TYR A 98 -3.43 13.92 -10.61
C TYR A 98 -2.35 12.83 -10.61
N ALA A 99 -1.10 13.27 -10.53
CA ALA A 99 0.07 12.42 -10.42
C ALA A 99 0.51 12.36 -8.95
N MET A 100 0.22 11.24 -8.30
CA MET A 100 0.62 11.02 -6.91
C MET A 100 2.12 10.75 -6.84
N GLN A 101 2.80 11.39 -5.90
CA GLN A 101 4.19 11.07 -5.59
C GLN A 101 4.25 9.85 -4.66
N VAL A 102 5.09 8.89 -5.02
CA VAL A 102 5.41 7.71 -4.20
C VAL A 102 6.89 7.75 -3.89
N VAL A 103 7.25 7.52 -2.63
CA VAL A 103 8.62 7.62 -2.15
C VAL A 103 8.97 6.39 -1.33
N SER A 104 10.13 5.78 -1.62
CA SER A 104 10.61 4.65 -0.84
C SER A 104 10.92 5.05 0.60
N HIS A 105 10.86 4.09 1.53
CA HIS A 105 11.14 4.26 2.95
C HIS A 105 12.48 4.97 3.20
N ASN A 106 13.53 4.58 2.46
CA ASN A 106 14.86 5.15 2.58
C ASN A 106 15.03 6.53 1.90
N LYS A 107 13.96 7.08 1.31
CA LYS A 107 13.91 8.39 0.63
C LYS A 107 14.83 8.50 -0.59
N LYS A 108 15.33 7.38 -1.14
CA LYS A 108 16.21 7.39 -2.31
C LYS A 108 15.45 7.32 -3.63
N HIS A 109 14.23 6.77 -3.64
CA HIS A 109 13.48 6.50 -4.85
C HIS A 109 12.17 7.27 -4.88
N ARG A 110 11.85 7.85 -6.04
CA ARG A 110 10.66 8.68 -6.26
C ARG A 110 10.11 8.42 -7.64
N PHE A 111 8.80 8.17 -7.72
CA PHE A 111 8.09 8.08 -8.99
C PHE A 111 6.66 8.59 -8.83
N THR A 112 6.04 8.87 -9.97
CA THR A 112 4.63 9.28 -10.00
C THR A 112 3.73 8.15 -10.44
N VAL A 113 2.54 8.09 -9.87
CA VAL A 113 1.46 7.18 -10.28
C VAL A 113 0.20 7.98 -10.57
N ARG A 114 -0.49 7.61 -11.65
CA ARG A 114 -1.84 8.08 -11.96
C ARG A 114 -2.81 6.91 -11.80
N LEU A 115 -3.99 7.19 -11.24
CA LEU A 115 -5.05 6.21 -11.21
C LEU A 115 -5.52 5.88 -12.63
N GLN A 116 -5.78 4.61 -12.87
CA GLN A 116 -6.41 4.11 -14.08
C GLN A 116 -7.41 3.02 -13.72
N PRO A 117 -8.46 2.83 -14.53
CA PRO A 117 -9.31 1.67 -14.38
C PRO A 117 -8.49 0.37 -14.45
N PHE A 118 -8.78 -0.54 -13.54
CA PHE A 118 -8.26 -1.90 -13.54
C PHE A 118 -9.41 -2.89 -13.51
N GLU A 119 -9.13 -4.08 -14.03
CA GLU A 119 -9.99 -5.24 -14.00
C GLU A 119 -9.13 -6.48 -13.76
N ARG A 120 -9.75 -7.57 -13.33
CA ARG A 120 -9.07 -8.85 -13.19
C ARG A 120 -8.50 -9.27 -14.55
N GLN A 121 -7.20 -9.56 -14.58
CA GLN A 121 -6.55 -10.07 -15.79
C GLN A 121 -7.09 -11.47 -16.15
N PRO A 122 -7.17 -11.82 -17.44
CA PRO A 122 -7.52 -13.18 -17.84
C PRO A 122 -6.65 -14.21 -17.14
N TRP A 123 -7.28 -15.27 -16.62
CA TRP A 123 -6.58 -16.33 -15.89
C TRP A 123 -5.78 -17.26 -16.81
N LYS A 124 -6.01 -17.24 -18.13
CA LYS A 124 -5.23 -17.96 -19.15
C LYS A 124 -4.86 -17.00 -20.28
N GLN A 125 -3.57 -16.95 -20.60
CA GLN A 125 -3.02 -16.08 -21.64
C GLN A 125 -1.91 -16.82 -22.41
N GLU A 126 -1.64 -16.37 -23.62
CA GLU A 126 -0.49 -16.85 -24.39
C GLU A 126 0.83 -16.39 -23.76
N SER A 127 1.89 -17.17 -23.95
CA SER A 127 3.21 -16.78 -23.47
C SER A 127 3.80 -15.65 -24.32
N PRO A 128 4.37 -14.59 -23.71
CA PRO A 128 5.16 -13.61 -24.43
C PRO A 128 6.47 -14.23 -24.94
N GLU A 129 7.22 -13.49 -25.77
CA GLU A 129 8.57 -13.92 -26.18
C GLU A 129 9.48 -14.15 -24.96
N LYS A 130 9.37 -13.27 -23.96
CA LYS A 130 10.09 -13.36 -22.70
C LYS A 130 9.15 -13.12 -21.53
N LEU A 131 9.19 -13.99 -20.53
CA LEU A 131 8.48 -13.83 -19.26
C LEU A 131 9.49 -13.91 -18.11
N LEU A 132 9.73 -12.78 -17.45
CA LEU A 132 10.53 -12.73 -16.22
C LEU A 132 9.62 -13.04 -15.03
N VAL A 133 10.05 -13.94 -14.15
CA VAL A 133 9.26 -14.42 -13.00
C VAL A 133 10.06 -14.23 -11.73
N ILE A 134 9.47 -13.54 -10.75
CA ILE A 134 10.00 -13.31 -9.41
C ILE A 134 8.92 -13.56 -8.37
N SER A 135 9.31 -13.66 -7.09
CA SER A 135 8.40 -14.02 -6.00
C SER A 135 8.80 -13.37 -4.69
N ASP A 136 7.81 -13.23 -3.79
CA ASP A 136 7.97 -12.86 -2.38
C ASP A 136 8.89 -11.64 -2.13
N PRO A 137 8.61 -10.46 -2.72
CA PRO A 137 9.43 -9.27 -2.47
C PRO A 137 9.50 -8.86 -1.00
N HIS A 138 8.47 -9.18 -0.21
CA HIS A 138 8.37 -8.89 1.22
C HIS A 138 8.82 -7.48 1.58
N ALA A 139 8.23 -6.49 0.90
CA ALA A 139 8.43 -5.07 1.12
C ALA A 139 9.90 -4.64 1.10
N ASN A 140 10.77 -5.39 0.42
CA ASN A 140 12.18 -5.08 0.23
C ASN A 140 12.40 -4.43 -1.14
N TRP A 141 12.21 -3.11 -1.17
CA TRP A 141 12.30 -2.32 -2.40
C TRP A 141 13.61 -2.50 -3.16
N GLU A 142 14.76 -2.45 -2.47
CA GLU A 142 16.07 -2.52 -3.12
C GLU A 142 16.25 -3.85 -3.87
N CYS A 143 15.91 -4.96 -3.20
CA CYS A 143 16.00 -6.30 -3.78
C CYS A 143 15.01 -6.53 -4.92
N PHE A 144 13.83 -5.89 -4.85
CA PHE A 144 12.81 -5.95 -5.90
C PHE A 144 13.23 -5.12 -7.13
N LEU A 145 13.65 -3.88 -6.91
CA LEU A 145 14.03 -2.97 -7.98
C LEU A 145 15.29 -3.45 -8.70
N SER A 146 16.30 -3.94 -7.97
CA SER A 146 17.59 -4.33 -8.54
C SER A 146 17.45 -5.43 -9.59
N VAL A 147 16.65 -6.47 -9.32
CA VAL A 147 16.42 -7.57 -10.27
C VAL A 147 15.65 -7.07 -11.50
N LEU A 148 14.68 -6.16 -11.34
CA LEU A 148 13.94 -5.60 -12.48
C LEU A 148 14.85 -4.73 -13.37
N GLN A 149 15.70 -3.90 -12.77
CA GLN A 149 16.65 -3.05 -13.51
C GLN A 149 17.71 -3.88 -14.22
N ALA A 150 18.32 -4.84 -13.53
CA ALA A 150 19.35 -5.73 -14.08
C ALA A 150 18.86 -6.51 -15.30
N ASN A 151 17.58 -6.87 -15.32
CA ASN A 151 16.95 -7.60 -16.42
C ASN A 151 16.22 -6.70 -17.43
N GLY A 152 16.37 -5.37 -17.32
CA GLY A 152 15.83 -4.40 -18.28
C GLY A 152 14.30 -4.27 -18.28
N VAL A 153 13.64 -4.68 -17.19
CA VAL A 153 12.19 -4.58 -17.05
C VAL A 153 11.76 -3.12 -16.87
N VAL A 154 12.54 -2.36 -16.11
CA VAL A 154 12.31 -0.93 -15.86
C VAL A 154 13.55 -0.10 -16.20
N ASP A 155 13.35 1.17 -16.55
CA ASP A 155 14.42 2.15 -16.71
C ASP A 155 14.78 2.87 -15.39
N ASP A 156 15.70 3.83 -15.46
CA ASP A 156 16.14 4.62 -14.29
C ASP A 156 15.05 5.54 -13.73
N ASN A 157 13.96 5.75 -14.47
CA ASN A 157 12.78 6.52 -14.05
C ASN A 157 11.62 5.62 -13.58
N TYR A 158 11.89 4.33 -13.35
CA TYR A 158 10.88 3.35 -12.94
C TYR A 158 9.76 3.17 -13.98
N ALA A 159 10.05 3.46 -15.25
CA ALA A 159 9.13 3.26 -16.36
C ALA A 159 9.35 1.90 -17.02
N TRP A 160 8.27 1.29 -17.50
CA TRP A 160 8.32 0.04 -18.25
C TRP A 160 9.27 0.15 -19.45
N LYS A 161 10.24 -0.77 -19.51
CA LYS A 161 11.24 -0.87 -20.58
C LYS A 161 11.23 -2.24 -21.27
N TYR A 162 10.40 -3.17 -20.81
CA TYR A 162 10.41 -4.55 -21.28
C TYR A 162 9.60 -4.81 -22.58
N GLY A 163 9.22 -3.76 -23.32
CA GLY A 163 8.53 -3.90 -24.61
C GLY A 163 7.24 -4.73 -24.52
N LYS A 164 7.11 -5.74 -25.38
CA LYS A 164 5.95 -6.66 -25.42
C LYS A 164 6.10 -7.89 -24.51
N ASN A 165 7.13 -7.92 -23.68
CA ASN A 165 7.42 -9.05 -22.82
C ASN A 165 6.55 -9.01 -21.53
N GLY A 166 6.67 -10.07 -20.73
CA GLY A 166 5.91 -10.24 -19.49
C GLY A 166 6.78 -10.15 -18.24
N LEU A 167 6.18 -9.65 -17.15
CA LEU A 167 6.67 -9.82 -15.77
C LEU A 167 5.61 -10.58 -14.97
N MET A 168 5.99 -11.60 -14.21
CA MET A 168 5.15 -12.28 -13.22
C MET A 168 5.73 -12.09 -11.82
N ILE A 169 4.89 -11.63 -10.90
CA ILE A 169 5.20 -11.49 -9.47
C ILE A 169 4.29 -12.46 -8.69
N ILE A 170 4.90 -13.48 -8.10
CA ILE A 170 4.21 -14.56 -7.39
C ILE A 170 3.95 -14.19 -5.92
N GLY A 171 3.09 -13.21 -5.68
CA GLY A 171 2.57 -12.86 -4.35
C GLY A 171 3.58 -12.36 -3.33
N ASP A 172 3.10 -12.16 -2.10
CA ASP A 172 3.88 -11.84 -0.91
C ASP A 172 4.72 -10.54 -1.04
N ILE A 173 4.05 -9.48 -1.50
CA ILE A 173 4.62 -8.12 -1.47
C ILE A 173 4.61 -7.57 -0.04
N PHE A 174 3.58 -7.91 0.75
CA PHE A 174 3.47 -7.48 2.13
C PHE A 174 4.52 -8.06 3.08
N ASP A 175 4.59 -7.43 4.26
CA ASP A 175 5.31 -7.85 5.46
C ASP A 175 6.85 -7.87 5.37
N ARG A 176 7.48 -8.00 6.54
CA ARG A 176 8.93 -8.11 6.80
C ARG A 176 9.77 -6.87 6.47
N GLY A 177 9.43 -6.12 5.44
CA GLY A 177 10.08 -4.86 5.05
C GLY A 177 9.16 -3.63 5.10
N ASP A 178 9.69 -2.48 4.70
CA ASP A 178 9.07 -1.17 4.91
C ASP A 178 8.55 -0.48 3.64
N ASP A 179 8.58 -1.17 2.49
CA ASP A 179 8.22 -0.62 1.17
C ASP A 179 7.08 -1.36 0.45
N ALA A 180 6.16 -2.02 1.17
CA ALA A 180 5.06 -2.78 0.56
C ALA A 180 4.21 -1.87 -0.36
N VAL A 181 3.82 -0.70 0.14
CA VAL A 181 3.01 0.28 -0.59
C VAL A 181 3.77 0.82 -1.80
N THR A 182 5.07 1.06 -1.66
CA THR A 182 5.95 1.49 -2.74
C THR A 182 5.97 0.45 -3.88
N ILE A 183 6.13 -0.84 -3.54
CA ILE A 183 6.14 -1.93 -4.52
C ILE A 183 4.76 -2.12 -5.17
N PHE A 184 3.66 -2.01 -4.42
CA PHE A 184 2.31 -2.07 -4.99
C PHE A 184 2.06 -0.95 -6.00
N TRP A 185 2.41 0.29 -5.66
CA TRP A 185 2.24 1.41 -6.58
C TRP A 185 3.12 1.31 -7.83
N LEU A 186 4.35 0.80 -7.69
CA LEU A 186 5.18 0.51 -8.86
C LEU A 186 4.55 -0.58 -9.72
N THR A 187 4.08 -1.67 -9.13
CA THR A 187 3.42 -2.77 -9.85
C THR A 187 2.16 -2.29 -10.58
N TYR A 188 1.31 -1.51 -9.89
CA TYR A 188 0.11 -0.87 -10.46
C TYR A 188 0.45 0.02 -11.66
N LYS A 189 1.49 0.86 -11.54
CA LYS A 189 1.99 1.70 -12.64
C LYS A 189 2.50 0.86 -13.81
N LEU A 190 3.34 -0.13 -13.55
CA LEU A 190 3.95 -0.96 -14.59
C LEU A 190 2.91 -1.80 -15.34
N GLN A 191 1.84 -2.25 -14.69
CA GLN A 191 0.72 -2.92 -15.37
C GLN A 191 0.12 -2.07 -16.48
N GLN A 192 -0.05 -0.77 -16.23
CA GLN A 192 -0.60 0.15 -17.23
C GLN A 192 0.37 0.39 -18.36
N GLU A 193 1.63 0.66 -18.04
CA GLU A 193 2.67 0.98 -19.02
C GLU A 193 3.00 -0.23 -19.90
N ALA A 194 3.06 -1.42 -19.31
CA ALA A 194 3.23 -2.67 -20.04
C ALA A 194 2.08 -2.89 -21.02
N ARG A 195 0.82 -2.75 -20.56
CA ARG A 195 -0.36 -2.87 -21.44
C ARG A 195 -0.31 -1.88 -22.60
N ALA A 196 0.09 -0.63 -22.34
CA ALA A 196 0.23 0.39 -23.38
C ALA A 196 1.33 0.05 -24.41
N ALA A 197 2.39 -0.64 -23.98
CA ALA A 197 3.47 -1.11 -24.85
C ALA A 197 3.17 -2.46 -25.55
N GLY A 198 2.04 -3.10 -25.22
CA GLY A 198 1.68 -4.43 -25.70
C GLY A 198 2.35 -5.59 -24.96
N GLY A 199 2.93 -5.33 -23.79
CA GLY A 199 3.41 -6.32 -22.83
C GLY A 199 2.44 -6.48 -21.65
N ALA A 200 2.88 -7.16 -20.59
CA ALA A 200 2.05 -7.39 -19.42
C ALA A 200 2.84 -7.49 -18.11
N VAL A 201 2.22 -7.06 -17.02
CA VAL A 201 2.68 -7.33 -15.65
C VAL A 201 1.58 -8.10 -14.93
N HIS A 202 1.93 -9.26 -14.40
CA HIS A 202 1.05 -10.18 -13.69
C HIS A 202 1.45 -10.18 -12.23
N PHE A 203 0.44 -10.09 -11.37
CA PHE A 203 0.56 -10.21 -9.93
C PHE A 203 -0.50 -11.19 -9.47
N ILE A 204 -0.10 -12.19 -8.68
CA ILE A 204 -1.03 -13.12 -8.04
C ILE A 204 -1.00 -12.97 -6.52
N ILE A 205 -2.10 -13.29 -5.87
CA ILE A 205 -2.31 -13.13 -4.43
C ILE A 205 -1.50 -14.20 -3.67
N GLY A 206 -0.66 -13.77 -2.72
CA GLY A 206 0.03 -14.62 -1.76
C GLY A 206 -0.68 -14.72 -0.41
N ASN A 207 -0.07 -15.43 0.53
CA ASN A 207 -0.66 -15.55 1.86
C ASN A 207 -0.55 -14.27 2.68
N HIS A 208 0.50 -13.48 2.48
CA HIS A 208 0.69 -12.23 3.21
C HIS A 208 -0.33 -11.15 2.80
N GLU A 209 -0.77 -11.14 1.53
CA GLU A 209 -1.93 -10.34 1.13
C GLU A 209 -3.20 -10.73 1.89
N SER A 210 -3.52 -12.03 1.98
CA SER A 210 -4.68 -12.45 2.77
C SER A 210 -4.52 -12.17 4.27
N MET A 211 -3.30 -12.25 4.82
CA MET A 211 -3.04 -11.97 6.23
C MET A 211 -3.30 -10.51 6.57
N ILE A 212 -2.68 -9.58 5.84
CA ILE A 212 -2.82 -8.16 6.11
C ILE A 212 -4.27 -7.70 5.94
N LEU A 213 -4.94 -8.10 4.86
CA LEU A 213 -6.32 -7.67 4.58
C LEU A 213 -7.36 -8.21 5.58
N ARG A 214 -7.02 -9.24 6.38
CA ARG A 214 -7.84 -9.75 7.50
C ARG A 214 -7.30 -9.38 8.89
N ASN A 215 -6.38 -8.41 8.96
CA ASN A 215 -5.77 -7.91 10.19
C ASN A 215 -4.89 -8.92 10.95
N ASP A 216 -4.31 -9.89 10.25
CA ASP A 216 -3.25 -10.75 10.78
C ASP A 216 -1.87 -10.10 10.54
N LEU A 217 -1.43 -9.28 11.50
CA LEU A 217 -0.29 -8.36 11.36
C LEU A 217 1.04 -8.89 11.94
N ARG A 218 1.16 -10.21 12.15
CA ARG A 218 2.27 -10.81 12.95
C ARG A 218 3.67 -10.60 12.35
N TYR A 219 3.78 -10.30 11.05
CA TYR A 219 5.05 -10.10 10.35
C TYR A 219 5.27 -8.64 9.90
N MET A 220 4.40 -7.75 10.35
CA MET A 220 4.42 -6.33 10.01
C MET A 220 5.52 -5.60 10.80
N THR A 221 6.18 -4.63 10.18
CA THR A 221 7.18 -3.78 10.83
C THR A 221 6.53 -2.67 11.67
N GLU A 222 7.31 -2.04 12.54
CA GLU A 222 6.82 -0.95 13.41
C GLU A 222 6.33 0.28 12.61
N LYS A 223 6.90 0.52 11.41
CA LYS A 223 6.51 1.62 10.52
C LYS A 223 5.00 1.67 10.31
N TYR A 224 4.40 0.53 9.98
CA TYR A 224 2.98 0.44 9.67
C TYR A 224 2.10 0.52 10.93
N THR A 225 2.61 0.08 12.08
CA THR A 225 1.93 0.29 13.37
C THR A 225 1.83 1.78 13.69
N GLN A 226 2.89 2.55 13.43
CA GLN A 226 2.92 3.99 13.72
C GLN A 226 1.90 4.77 12.87
N ILE A 227 1.79 4.47 11.57
CA ILE A 227 0.81 5.14 10.71
C ILE A 227 -0.64 4.73 11.02
N ALA A 228 -0.87 3.44 11.31
CA ALA A 228 -2.16 2.95 11.77
C ALA A 228 -2.62 3.64 13.06
N ALA A 229 -1.71 3.75 14.04
CA ALA A 229 -1.97 4.46 15.30
C ALA A 229 -2.25 5.96 15.07
N HIS A 230 -1.51 6.62 14.18
CA HIS A 230 -1.71 8.05 13.88
C HIS A 230 -3.09 8.35 13.31
N PHE A 231 -3.59 7.51 12.40
CA PHE A 231 -4.91 7.66 11.79
C PHE A 231 -6.03 6.93 12.56
N GLU A 232 -5.74 6.39 13.74
CA GLU A 232 -6.68 5.73 14.64
C GLU A 232 -7.49 4.61 13.95
N MET A 233 -6.85 3.80 13.10
CA MET A 233 -7.50 2.70 12.39
C MET A 233 -6.59 1.48 12.28
N ASP A 234 -7.18 0.29 12.24
CA ASP A 234 -6.45 -0.94 11.98
C ASP A 234 -5.73 -0.87 10.62
N TYR A 235 -4.51 -1.39 10.55
CA TYR A 235 -3.70 -1.34 9.32
C TYR A 235 -4.41 -2.01 8.13
N ALA A 236 -5.19 -3.07 8.37
CA ALA A 236 -6.00 -3.72 7.35
C ALA A 236 -6.98 -2.76 6.63
N LYS A 237 -7.46 -1.70 7.31
CA LYS A 237 -8.41 -0.73 6.73
C LYS A 237 -7.79 0.15 5.66
N PHE A 238 -6.47 0.33 5.65
CA PHE A 238 -5.75 1.02 4.58
C PHE A 238 -5.80 0.27 3.24
N PHE A 239 -6.22 -1.00 3.28
CA PHE A 239 -6.43 -1.86 2.11
C PHE A 239 -7.84 -2.43 2.08
N GLY A 240 -8.83 -1.74 2.66
CA GLY A 240 -10.23 -2.15 2.65
C GLY A 240 -10.84 -2.19 1.23
N ALA A 241 -12.02 -2.78 1.10
CA ALA A 241 -12.76 -2.86 -0.18
C ALA A 241 -13.17 -1.48 -0.75
N ASP A 242 -13.14 -0.44 0.07
CA ASP A 242 -13.34 0.97 -0.28
C ASP A 242 -12.04 1.68 -0.69
N THR A 243 -10.88 1.02 -0.58
CA THR A 243 -9.58 1.61 -0.94
C THR A 243 -9.13 1.23 -2.35
N GLU A 244 -8.35 2.09 -3.00
CA GLU A 244 -7.84 1.83 -4.36
C GLU A 244 -6.97 0.57 -4.41
N LEU A 245 -5.95 0.49 -3.55
CA LEU A 245 -5.06 -0.68 -3.51
C LEU A 245 -5.78 -1.93 -2.99
N GLY A 246 -6.70 -1.81 -2.04
CA GLY A 246 -7.50 -2.95 -1.58
C GLY A 246 -8.33 -3.58 -2.71
N ARG A 247 -9.03 -2.75 -3.50
CA ARG A 247 -9.75 -3.22 -4.69
C ARG A 247 -8.82 -3.79 -5.76
N TRP A 248 -7.66 -3.16 -5.98
CA TRP A 248 -6.69 -3.63 -6.95
C TRP A 248 -6.08 -4.99 -6.58
N ILE A 249 -5.70 -5.18 -5.31
CA ILE A 249 -5.23 -6.48 -4.78
C ILE A 249 -6.33 -7.53 -4.90
N ALA A 250 -7.56 -7.21 -4.50
CA ALA A 250 -8.68 -8.15 -4.59
C ALA A 250 -9.03 -8.52 -6.04
N ALA A 251 -8.75 -7.66 -7.03
CA ALA A 251 -8.91 -7.99 -8.44
C ALA A 251 -7.80 -8.93 -8.99
N GLY A 252 -6.73 -9.17 -8.23
CA GLY A 252 -5.65 -10.09 -8.60
C GLY A 252 -6.12 -11.54 -8.73
N ASN A 253 -5.43 -12.31 -9.58
CA ASN A 253 -5.63 -13.76 -9.66
C ASN A 253 -4.94 -14.46 -8.48
N THR A 254 -5.35 -15.68 -8.15
CA THR A 254 -4.61 -16.58 -7.24
C THR A 254 -3.88 -17.66 -8.03
N MET A 255 -4.51 -18.11 -9.11
CA MET A 255 -3.98 -19.05 -10.07
C MET A 255 -4.06 -18.44 -11.46
N GLN A 256 -2.99 -18.56 -12.22
CA GLN A 256 -2.92 -18.00 -13.58
C GLN A 256 -2.06 -18.88 -14.48
N ILE A 257 -2.52 -19.11 -15.72
CA ILE A 257 -1.79 -19.81 -16.76
C ILE A 257 -1.24 -18.79 -17.77
N ILE A 258 0.04 -18.90 -18.08
CA ILE A 258 0.69 -18.18 -19.18
C ILE A 258 1.42 -19.21 -20.04
N GLY A 259 0.96 -19.42 -21.28
CA GLY A 259 1.41 -20.53 -22.11
C GLY A 259 1.13 -21.89 -21.45
N ASP A 260 2.19 -22.67 -21.24
CA ASP A 260 2.14 -24.01 -20.65
C ASP A 260 2.44 -24.01 -19.14
N ASP A 261 2.52 -22.84 -18.50
CA ASP A 261 2.94 -22.70 -17.10
C ASP A 261 1.78 -22.21 -16.23
N LEU A 262 1.49 -22.96 -15.16
CA LEU A 262 0.55 -22.55 -14.11
C LEU A 262 1.31 -21.90 -12.95
N PHE A 263 0.91 -20.69 -12.58
CA PHE A 263 1.44 -19.94 -11.46
C PHE A 263 0.45 -19.97 -10.29
N VAL A 264 0.96 -20.26 -9.10
CA VAL A 264 0.23 -20.21 -7.84
C VAL A 264 1.22 -19.87 -6.73
N HIS A 265 0.78 -19.16 -5.68
CA HIS A 265 1.74 -18.66 -4.69
C HIS A 265 2.51 -19.76 -3.95
N ALA A 266 1.86 -20.79 -3.42
CA ALA A 266 2.55 -21.82 -2.64
C ALA A 266 2.59 -23.19 -3.31
N GLY A 267 1.44 -23.72 -3.75
CA GLY A 267 1.36 -25.02 -4.41
C GLY A 267 -0.01 -25.67 -4.29
N LEU A 268 -0.20 -26.83 -4.92
CA LEU A 268 -1.48 -27.55 -4.94
C LEU A 268 -1.30 -28.96 -4.39
N GLY A 269 -2.08 -29.33 -3.37
CA GLY A 269 -2.01 -30.66 -2.75
C GLY A 269 -3.06 -31.65 -3.26
N GLU A 270 -2.99 -32.89 -2.78
CA GLU A 270 -4.00 -33.92 -3.08
C GLU A 270 -5.42 -33.50 -2.66
N ALA A 271 -5.56 -32.83 -1.50
CA ALA A 271 -6.84 -32.31 -1.05
C ALA A 271 -7.41 -31.26 -2.03
N PHE A 272 -6.54 -30.42 -2.60
CA PHE A 272 -6.93 -29.45 -3.63
C PHE A 272 -7.35 -30.15 -4.93
N TYR A 273 -6.60 -31.18 -5.35
CA TYR A 273 -6.96 -32.01 -6.49
C TYR A 273 -8.32 -32.70 -6.31
N LYS A 274 -8.59 -33.27 -5.14
CA LYS A 274 -9.88 -33.92 -4.83
C LYS A 274 -11.07 -32.95 -4.79
N GLY A 275 -10.82 -31.67 -4.54
CA GLY A 275 -11.85 -30.63 -4.57
C GLY A 275 -12.32 -30.22 -5.96
N ASP A 276 -11.65 -30.70 -7.03
CA ASP A 276 -12.03 -30.48 -8.44
C ASP A 276 -12.29 -29.02 -8.82
N TYR A 277 -11.48 -28.11 -8.29
CA TYR A 277 -11.65 -26.67 -8.51
C TYR A 277 -11.22 -26.23 -9.91
N THR A 278 -11.97 -25.31 -10.51
CA THR A 278 -11.53 -24.59 -11.71
C THR A 278 -10.76 -23.32 -11.32
N ILE A 279 -9.82 -22.88 -12.16
CA ILE A 279 -9.04 -21.64 -11.91
C ILE A 279 -9.95 -20.41 -11.72
N PRO A 280 -10.97 -20.16 -12.56
CA PRO A 280 -11.90 -19.04 -12.35
C PRO A 280 -12.61 -19.09 -11.00
N TYR A 281 -13.00 -20.30 -10.57
CA TYR A 281 -13.65 -20.48 -9.27
C TYR A 281 -12.69 -20.10 -8.12
N VAL A 282 -11.46 -20.61 -8.14
CA VAL A 282 -10.46 -20.29 -7.10
C VAL A 282 -10.19 -18.79 -7.03
N ASN A 283 -9.96 -18.16 -8.18
CA ASN A 283 -9.71 -16.73 -8.27
C ASN A 283 -10.87 -15.91 -7.72
N GLU A 284 -12.12 -16.29 -8.01
CA GLU A 284 -13.28 -15.57 -7.51
C GLU A 284 -13.48 -15.77 -6.00
N GLN A 285 -13.33 -17.00 -5.50
CA GLN A 285 -13.49 -17.29 -4.07
C GLN A 285 -12.41 -16.62 -3.20
N ILE A 286 -11.16 -16.57 -3.67
CA ILE A 286 -10.10 -15.87 -2.95
C ILE A 286 -10.37 -14.36 -2.98
N SER A 287 -10.69 -13.77 -4.12
CA SER A 287 -10.95 -12.33 -4.22
C SER A 287 -12.10 -11.86 -3.35
N GLN A 288 -13.20 -12.62 -3.29
CA GLN A 288 -14.33 -12.29 -2.43
C GLN A 288 -14.05 -12.58 -0.95
N GLY A 289 -13.28 -13.65 -0.66
CA GLY A 289 -12.96 -14.08 0.69
C GLY A 289 -11.77 -13.37 1.36
N ILE A 290 -11.00 -12.56 0.61
CA ILE A 290 -9.73 -11.99 1.11
C ILE A 290 -9.93 -11.02 2.28
N PHE A 291 -11.06 -10.30 2.31
CA PHE A 291 -11.45 -9.38 3.38
C PHE A 291 -12.21 -10.05 4.53
N LEU A 292 -12.58 -11.33 4.36
CA LEU A 292 -13.44 -12.05 5.30
C LEU A 292 -12.60 -12.84 6.31
N ASP A 293 -13.13 -12.97 7.51
CA ASP A 293 -12.65 -13.94 8.48
C ASP A 293 -13.13 -15.36 8.12
N LYS A 294 -12.79 -16.33 8.98
CA LYS A 294 -13.17 -17.73 8.80
C LYS A 294 -14.68 -17.93 8.70
N ASP A 295 -15.47 -17.24 9.54
CA ASP A 295 -16.92 -17.38 9.53
C ASP A 295 -17.54 -16.77 8.27
N GLY A 296 -17.02 -15.63 7.81
CA GLY A 296 -17.40 -15.01 6.55
C GLY A 296 -17.09 -15.91 5.36
N ARG A 297 -15.90 -16.53 5.32
CA ARG A 297 -15.50 -17.47 4.25
C ARG A 297 -16.38 -18.72 4.23
N ASN A 298 -16.66 -19.32 5.39
CA ASN A 298 -17.58 -20.46 5.48
C ASN A 298 -19.01 -20.12 5.01
N LYS A 299 -19.44 -18.86 5.15
CA LYS A 299 -20.73 -18.39 4.61
C LYS A 299 -20.69 -18.06 3.12
N LEU A 300 -19.51 -17.72 2.58
CA LEU A 300 -19.33 -17.39 1.18
C LEU A 300 -19.50 -18.61 0.28
N SER A 301 -18.84 -19.73 0.63
CA SER A 301 -19.06 -21.04 0.02
C SER A 301 -18.48 -22.15 0.89
N GLU A 302 -18.87 -23.40 0.63
CA GLU A 302 -18.35 -24.56 1.37
C GLU A 302 -16.84 -24.78 1.17
N HIS A 303 -16.26 -24.23 0.10
CA HIS A 303 -14.85 -24.40 -0.26
C HIS A 303 -13.99 -23.17 0.04
N SER A 304 -14.58 -22.00 0.29
CA SER A 304 -13.81 -20.74 0.42
C SER A 304 -12.77 -20.84 1.54
N GLU A 305 -13.15 -21.28 2.75
CA GLU A 305 -12.20 -21.38 3.86
C GLU A 305 -11.08 -22.39 3.59
N PHE A 306 -11.35 -23.47 2.85
CA PHE A 306 -10.32 -24.42 2.43
C PHE A 306 -9.23 -23.74 1.60
N LEU A 307 -9.59 -22.82 0.70
CA LEU A 307 -8.62 -22.12 -0.14
C LEU A 307 -7.67 -21.21 0.66
N PHE A 308 -8.06 -20.78 1.85
CA PHE A 308 -7.22 -20.01 2.76
C PHE A 308 -6.58 -20.83 3.87
N SER A 309 -6.86 -22.13 3.92
CA SER A 309 -6.47 -22.99 5.03
C SER A 309 -4.95 -23.04 5.17
N SER A 310 -4.48 -22.67 6.37
CA SER A 310 -3.09 -22.67 6.79
C SER A 310 -2.87 -23.71 7.89
N SER A 311 -1.66 -24.23 8.02
CA SER A 311 -1.28 -25.14 9.10
C SER A 311 0.18 -24.92 9.47
N SER A 312 0.54 -25.22 10.72
CA SER A 312 1.93 -25.26 11.19
C SER A 312 2.65 -26.56 10.86
N SER A 313 1.98 -27.50 10.19
CA SER A 313 2.59 -28.72 9.66
C SER A 313 3.74 -28.41 8.68
N ARG A 314 4.56 -29.43 8.41
CA ARG A 314 5.70 -29.31 7.48
C ARG A 314 5.26 -28.85 6.10
N GLU A 315 4.25 -29.51 5.54
CA GLU A 315 3.58 -29.20 4.27
C GLU A 315 2.78 -27.88 4.28
N GLY A 316 2.66 -27.18 5.41
CA GLY A 316 1.76 -26.03 5.51
C GLY A 316 0.28 -26.43 5.43
N GLY A 317 -0.59 -25.47 5.20
CA GLY A 317 -2.01 -25.75 5.03
C GLY A 317 -2.32 -26.29 3.62
N PRO A 318 -3.44 -27.01 3.42
CA PRO A 318 -3.77 -27.58 2.13
C PRO A 318 -4.30 -26.55 1.10
N GLY A 319 -4.47 -25.30 1.50
CA GLY A 319 -4.87 -24.21 0.62
C GLY A 319 -3.74 -23.76 -0.34
N PRO A 320 -4.09 -23.28 -1.55
CA PRO A 320 -3.12 -22.97 -2.62
C PRO A 320 -2.09 -21.89 -2.30
N ILE A 321 -2.38 -21.03 -1.32
CA ILE A 321 -1.48 -19.96 -0.87
C ILE A 321 -0.60 -20.37 0.34
N TRP A 322 -0.74 -21.60 0.86
CA TRP A 322 0.04 -22.08 2.01
C TRP A 322 0.75 -23.42 1.81
N TYR A 323 0.34 -24.19 0.80
CA TYR A 323 0.80 -25.57 0.62
C TYR A 323 2.24 -25.65 0.13
N ARG A 324 3.07 -26.43 0.83
CA ARG A 324 4.50 -26.64 0.56
C ARG A 324 4.82 -28.05 0.09
N GLY A 325 3.87 -28.98 0.09
CA GLY A 325 4.17 -30.40 -0.20
C GLY A 325 4.73 -30.66 -1.61
N MET A 326 4.52 -29.77 -2.57
CA MET A 326 5.17 -29.81 -3.89
C MET A 326 6.68 -29.56 -3.86
N VAL A 327 7.21 -28.88 -2.85
CA VAL A 327 8.63 -28.47 -2.83
C VAL A 327 9.34 -28.83 -1.54
N GLY A 328 8.59 -29.20 -0.49
CA GLY A 328 9.11 -29.40 0.85
C GLY A 328 9.62 -28.08 1.45
N ARG A 329 10.64 -28.18 2.29
CA ARG A 329 11.45 -27.06 2.78
C ARG A 329 12.90 -27.28 2.36
N ASP A 330 13.76 -26.27 2.52
CA ASP A 330 15.18 -26.42 2.24
C ASP A 330 15.79 -27.64 2.97
N GLY A 331 16.46 -28.51 2.22
CA GLY A 331 17.02 -29.78 2.69
C GLY A 331 16.01 -30.92 2.90
N GLU A 332 14.71 -30.71 2.69
CA GLU A 332 13.67 -31.74 2.79
C GLU A 332 13.22 -32.21 1.39
N LYS A 333 12.68 -33.43 1.31
CA LYS A 333 12.12 -33.94 0.05
C LYS A 333 10.67 -33.44 -0.11
N PRO A 334 10.19 -33.21 -1.34
CA PRO A 334 8.78 -33.02 -1.61
C PRO A 334 7.93 -34.18 -1.08
N GLU A 335 6.74 -33.87 -0.59
CA GLU A 335 5.79 -34.83 -0.01
C GLU A 335 4.66 -35.21 -0.99
N LEU A 336 4.43 -34.42 -2.04
CA LEU A 336 3.37 -34.68 -3.01
C LEU A 336 3.71 -35.93 -3.87
N ASP A 337 2.74 -36.83 -3.99
CA ASP A 337 2.81 -37.98 -4.90
C ASP A 337 2.87 -37.51 -6.36
N GLU A 338 3.83 -38.03 -7.14
CA GLU A 338 4.02 -37.65 -8.53
C GLU A 338 2.80 -38.00 -9.41
N ALA A 339 2.04 -39.05 -9.09
CA ALA A 339 0.80 -39.36 -9.81
C ALA A 339 -0.27 -38.29 -9.60
N ILE A 340 -0.30 -37.65 -8.42
CA ILE A 340 -1.20 -36.52 -8.16
C ILE A 340 -0.70 -35.26 -8.87
N LEU A 341 0.63 -35.04 -8.91
CA LEU A 341 1.21 -33.96 -9.70
C LEU A 341 0.85 -34.09 -11.19
N ASP A 342 1.03 -35.27 -11.77
CA ASP A 342 0.71 -35.54 -13.19
C ASP A 342 -0.78 -35.31 -13.47
N ALA A 343 -1.65 -35.73 -12.54
CA ALA A 343 -3.09 -35.48 -12.66
C ALA A 343 -3.46 -33.99 -12.55
N LEU A 344 -2.73 -33.19 -11.74
CA LEU A 344 -2.89 -31.74 -11.68
C LEU A 344 -2.44 -31.07 -12.99
N LEU A 345 -1.30 -31.47 -13.54
CA LEU A 345 -0.79 -30.98 -14.81
C LEU A 345 -1.76 -31.27 -15.97
N GLU A 346 -2.30 -32.49 -16.02
CA GLU A 346 -3.31 -32.91 -16.99
C GLU A 346 -4.61 -32.11 -16.84
N ARG A 347 -5.12 -31.94 -15.61
CA ARG A 347 -6.37 -31.20 -15.36
C ARG A 347 -6.30 -29.76 -15.87
N TYR A 348 -5.18 -29.09 -15.65
CA TYR A 348 -5.03 -27.69 -16.03
C TYR A 348 -4.41 -27.50 -17.42
N ASP A 349 -4.08 -28.59 -18.12
CA ASP A 349 -3.47 -28.58 -19.45
C ASP A 349 -2.19 -27.71 -19.47
N VAL A 350 -1.27 -28.04 -18.56
CA VAL A 350 0.02 -27.33 -18.37
C VAL A 350 1.16 -28.33 -18.24
N LYS A 351 2.38 -27.88 -18.53
CA LYS A 351 3.60 -28.69 -18.39
C LYS A 351 4.29 -28.48 -17.05
N ARG A 352 4.12 -27.31 -16.44
CA ARG A 352 4.81 -26.96 -15.20
C ARG A 352 3.94 -26.13 -14.26
N ILE A 353 4.23 -26.25 -12.97
CA ILE A 353 3.68 -25.41 -11.90
C ILE A 353 4.82 -24.61 -11.28
N ILE A 354 4.67 -23.29 -11.20
CA ILE A 354 5.70 -22.37 -10.74
C ILE A 354 5.20 -21.67 -9.47
N VAL A 355 6.00 -21.76 -8.41
CA VAL A 355 5.60 -21.38 -7.05
C VAL A 355 6.60 -20.48 -6.35
N GLY A 356 6.11 -19.73 -5.37
CA GLY A 356 6.82 -18.87 -4.44
C GLY A 356 6.90 -19.48 -3.04
N HIS A 357 6.64 -18.67 -2.00
CA HIS A 357 6.30 -19.04 -0.61
C HIS A 357 7.36 -19.76 0.23
N THR A 358 8.06 -20.73 -0.33
CA THR A 358 9.14 -21.48 0.32
C THR A 358 10.48 -20.92 -0.14
N ILE A 359 11.23 -20.40 0.84
CA ILE A 359 12.56 -19.84 0.63
C ILE A 359 13.55 -20.98 0.45
N PHE A 360 14.25 -20.99 -0.69
CA PHE A 360 15.40 -21.84 -0.96
C PHE A 360 16.69 -21.00 -1.07
N PRO A 361 17.89 -21.60 -0.92
CA PRO A 361 19.15 -20.92 -1.18
C PRO A 361 19.26 -20.43 -2.64
N GLU A 362 18.79 -21.24 -3.58
CA GLU A 362 18.70 -20.90 -5.00
C GLU A 362 17.34 -21.30 -5.57
N VAL A 363 16.98 -20.74 -6.73
CA VAL A 363 15.85 -21.24 -7.54
C VAL A 363 16.03 -22.73 -7.75
N SER A 364 14.98 -23.48 -7.45
CA SER A 364 15.04 -24.94 -7.34
C SER A 364 14.01 -25.61 -8.25
N PHE A 365 14.41 -26.73 -8.85
CA PHE A 365 13.60 -27.53 -9.77
C PHE A 365 13.30 -28.88 -9.14
N PHE A 366 12.04 -29.29 -9.19
CA PHE A 366 11.54 -30.55 -8.62
C PHE A 366 10.81 -31.36 -9.69
N TYR A 367 10.70 -32.67 -9.47
CA TYR A 367 9.99 -33.61 -10.35
C TYR A 367 10.40 -33.44 -11.82
N ASP A 368 11.70 -33.52 -12.09
CA ASP A 368 12.29 -33.33 -13.42
C ASP A 368 11.87 -32.01 -14.11
N GLY A 369 11.65 -30.95 -13.32
CA GLY A 369 11.32 -29.61 -13.80
C GLY A 369 9.82 -29.36 -13.98
N LYS A 370 8.94 -30.32 -13.64
CA LYS A 370 7.48 -30.12 -13.58
C LYS A 370 7.07 -29.10 -12.52
N VAL A 371 7.89 -28.90 -11.49
CA VAL A 371 7.67 -27.85 -10.47
C VAL A 371 8.91 -27.00 -10.31
N VAL A 372 8.73 -25.67 -10.30
CA VAL A 372 9.83 -24.71 -10.11
C VAL A 372 9.51 -23.82 -8.91
N ALA A 373 10.38 -23.84 -7.90
CA ALA A 373 10.32 -22.92 -6.76
C ALA A 373 11.22 -21.71 -7.04
N VAL A 374 10.59 -20.54 -7.15
CA VAL A 374 11.26 -19.28 -7.52
C VAL A 374 11.66 -18.46 -6.28
N ASN A 375 11.01 -18.69 -5.14
CA ASN A 375 11.31 -17.95 -3.92
C ASN A 375 12.66 -18.34 -3.31
N VAL A 376 13.45 -17.33 -3.00
CA VAL A 376 14.81 -17.44 -2.50
C VAL A 376 15.04 -16.46 -1.34
N ASP A 377 16.15 -16.61 -0.62
CA ASP A 377 16.54 -15.59 0.35
C ASP A 377 16.96 -14.31 -0.39
N ASN A 378 15.99 -13.40 -0.54
CA ASN A 378 16.14 -12.26 -1.44
C ASN A 378 17.37 -11.41 -1.10
N LYS A 379 17.57 -11.13 0.18
CA LYS A 379 18.67 -10.29 0.65
C LYS A 379 20.01 -10.99 0.52
N LYS A 380 20.11 -12.27 0.91
CA LYS A 380 21.37 -13.01 0.75
C LYS A 380 21.77 -13.15 -0.71
N ASN A 381 20.81 -13.39 -1.60
CA ASN A 381 21.10 -13.57 -3.02
C ASN A 381 21.44 -12.25 -3.71
N TYR A 382 20.82 -11.14 -3.30
CA TYR A 382 21.26 -9.80 -3.70
C TYR A 382 22.74 -9.55 -3.33
N ASP A 383 23.13 -9.85 -2.09
CA ASP A 383 24.50 -9.58 -1.61
C ASP A 383 25.58 -10.43 -2.29
N ARG A 384 25.24 -11.67 -2.69
CA ARG A 384 26.18 -12.62 -3.32
C ARG A 384 25.99 -12.79 -4.83
N LEU A 385 25.10 -12.02 -5.45
CA LEU A 385 24.70 -12.16 -6.86
C LEU A 385 24.21 -13.58 -7.21
N GLY A 386 23.48 -14.20 -6.27
CA GLY A 386 22.83 -15.49 -6.44
C GLY A 386 21.54 -15.37 -7.27
N SER A 387 20.81 -16.48 -7.40
CA SER A 387 19.54 -16.49 -8.13
C SER A 387 18.49 -15.56 -7.50
N ARG A 388 17.68 -14.92 -8.33
CA ARG A 388 16.62 -13.97 -7.91
C ARG A 388 15.28 -14.25 -8.57
N GLY A 389 15.24 -15.15 -9.54
CA GLY A 389 14.06 -15.45 -10.33
C GLY A 389 14.38 -16.39 -11.49
N ILE A 390 13.43 -16.52 -12.41
CA ILE A 390 13.63 -17.20 -13.70
C ILE A 390 13.20 -16.32 -14.86
N LEU A 391 13.72 -16.62 -16.03
CA LEU A 391 13.31 -16.06 -17.30
C LEU A 391 12.92 -17.20 -18.25
N ILE A 392 11.69 -17.12 -18.75
CA ILE A 392 11.11 -18.09 -19.67
C ILE A 392 11.10 -17.47 -21.07
N GLU A 393 11.76 -18.13 -22.02
CA GLU A 393 11.86 -17.69 -23.42
C GLU A 393 11.54 -18.90 -24.33
N GLY A 394 10.31 -18.97 -24.81
CA GLY A 394 9.78 -20.17 -25.48
C GLY A 394 9.80 -21.38 -24.53
N ASN A 395 10.45 -22.48 -24.94
CA ASN A 395 10.61 -23.69 -24.12
C ASN A 395 11.80 -23.62 -23.15
N ASN A 396 12.60 -22.56 -23.20
CA ASN A 396 13.79 -22.44 -22.37
C ASN A 396 13.46 -21.69 -21.09
N THR A 397 13.97 -22.21 -19.97
CA THR A 397 13.92 -21.54 -18.67
C THR A 397 15.33 -21.40 -18.13
N ARG A 398 15.72 -20.17 -17.82
CA ARG A 398 17.00 -19.86 -17.18
C ARG A 398 16.77 -19.17 -15.85
N ILE A 399 17.68 -19.44 -14.91
CA ILE A 399 17.75 -18.70 -13.66
C ILE A 399 18.32 -17.32 -13.98
N ILE A 400 17.80 -16.29 -13.31
CA ILE A 400 18.32 -14.91 -13.42
C ILE A 400 18.86 -14.42 -12.07
N ASN A 401 19.75 -13.44 -12.14
CA ASN A 401 20.31 -12.74 -10.98
C ASN A 401 20.34 -11.20 -11.18
N ASP A 402 20.96 -10.47 -10.24
CA ASP A 402 21.17 -9.02 -10.29
C ASP A 402 22.20 -8.55 -11.35
N LYS A 403 22.66 -9.44 -12.25
CA LYS A 403 23.45 -9.08 -13.44
C LYS A 403 22.67 -9.22 -14.75
N GLY A 404 21.45 -9.76 -14.70
CA GLY A 404 20.68 -10.09 -15.91
C GLY A 404 21.22 -11.32 -16.68
N GLU A 405 22.06 -12.12 -16.03
CA GLU A 405 22.63 -13.37 -16.55
C GLU A 405 21.61 -14.50 -16.48
#